data_AF-A0A1G2B6W8-F1
#
_entry.id   AF-A0A1G2B6W8-F1
#
_cell.length_a   1.000
_cell.length_b   1.000
_cell.length_c   1.000
_cell.angle_alpha   90.00
_cell.angle_beta   90.00
_cell.angle_gamma   90.00
#
_symmetry.space_group_name_H-M   'P 1'
#
loop_
_entity.id
_entity.type
_entity.pdbx_description
1 polymer ?
#
loop_
_entity_poly.entity_id
_entity_poly.type
_entity_poly.pdbx_seq_one_letter_code
_entity_poly.pdbx_strand_id
1 'polypeptide(L)'
;MRKNEKGFTLIELLVVIAIIGLLATLAIVSLRNAQQRARDTKRITDVKSIQTAVELYASENSNAYPSAATWAALETALEPYITNLPVDPTNSGASARYVYASNGADQYVIATTLEDPDQQALDQDSDASEIVAPVSGVVVFAVSAGSAPADDAKIDCADADRVYCLVE
;
A
#
# COMPACT_ATOMS: atom_id res chain seq x y z
N MET A 1 -30.67 -1.17 -60.95
CA MET A 1 -29.39 -1.81 -60.60
C MET A 1 -29.47 -2.33 -59.17
N ARG A 2 -29.61 -3.64 -58.97
CA ARG A 2 -29.60 -4.23 -57.62
C ARG A 2 -28.13 -4.36 -57.19
N LYS A 3 -27.74 -3.65 -56.12
CA LYS A 3 -26.43 -3.82 -55.50
C LYS A 3 -26.35 -5.26 -54.95
N ASN A 4 -25.32 -5.99 -55.33
CA ASN A 4 -24.98 -7.26 -54.70
C ASN A 4 -24.57 -6.98 -53.24
N GLU A 5 -25.49 -7.21 -52.31
CA GLU A 5 -25.16 -7.22 -50.90
C GLU A 5 -24.42 -8.53 -50.61
N LYS A 6 -23.10 -8.43 -50.40
CA LYS A 6 -22.26 -9.56 -49.99
C LYS A 6 -22.53 -9.81 -48.50
N GLY A 7 -23.13 -10.95 -48.18
CA GLY A 7 -23.27 -11.42 -46.80
C GLY A 7 -21.94 -11.97 -46.27
N PHE A 8 -21.68 -11.77 -44.98
CA PHE A 8 -20.56 -12.38 -44.27
C PHE A 8 -20.71 -13.90 -44.25
N THR A 9 -19.61 -14.62 -44.44
CA THR A 9 -19.60 -16.08 -44.29
C THR A 9 -19.53 -16.47 -42.81
N LEU A 10 -20.16 -17.59 -42.43
CA LEU A 10 -20.09 -18.12 -41.06
C LEU A 10 -18.64 -18.42 -40.63
N ILE A 11 -17.80 -18.83 -41.58
CA ILE A 11 -16.38 -19.10 -41.32
C ILE A 11 -15.58 -17.82 -41.05
N GLU A 12 -15.87 -16.71 -41.74
CA GLU A 12 -15.24 -15.42 -41.46
C GLU A 12 -15.55 -14.95 -40.04
N LEU A 13 -16.80 -15.06 -39.61
CA LEU A 13 -17.17 -14.69 -38.25
C LEU A 13 -16.51 -15.62 -37.22
N LEU A 14 -16.44 -16.93 -37.50
CA LEU A 14 -15.86 -17.92 -36.60
C LEU A 14 -14.36 -17.69 -36.38
N VAL A 15 -13.60 -17.38 -37.43
CA VAL A 15 -12.16 -17.10 -37.31
C VAL A 15 -11.93 -15.81 -36.51
N VAL A 16 -12.76 -14.79 -36.68
CA VAL A 16 -12.62 -13.52 -35.96
C VAL A 16 -12.82 -13.69 -34.46
N ILE A 17 -13.89 -14.38 -34.04
CA ILE A 17 -14.11 -14.61 -32.60
C ILE A 17 -13.04 -15.52 -31.99
N ALA A 18 -12.47 -16.45 -32.77
CA ALA A 18 -11.37 -17.29 -32.32
C ALA A 18 -10.11 -16.45 -32.05
N ILE A 19 -9.76 -15.52 -32.93
CA ILE A 19 -8.61 -14.62 -32.75
C ILE A 19 -8.85 -13.63 -31.60
N ILE A 20 -10.04 -13.06 -31.48
CA ILE A 20 -10.41 -12.16 -30.37
C ILE A 20 -10.30 -12.91 -29.04
N GLY A 21 -10.79 -14.17 -28.97
CA GLY A 21 -10.67 -15.00 -27.79
C GLY A 21 -9.22 -15.24 -27.38
N LEU A 22 -8.34 -15.54 -28.33
CA LEU A 22 -6.91 -15.69 -28.07
C LEU A 22 -6.29 -14.40 -27.51
N LEU A 23 -6.50 -13.27 -28.17
CA LEU A 23 -5.92 -11.98 -27.76
C LEU A 23 -6.46 -11.51 -26.40
N ALA A 24 -7.74 -11.76 -26.10
CA ALA A 24 -8.37 -11.37 -24.84
C ALA A 24 -7.71 -12.06 -23.63
N THR A 25 -7.30 -13.33 -23.75
CA THR A 25 -6.65 -14.05 -22.64
C THR A 25 -5.31 -13.44 -22.24
N LEU A 26 -4.47 -13.08 -23.21
CA LEU A 26 -3.18 -12.43 -22.98
C LEU A 26 -3.36 -11.03 -22.37
N ALA A 27 -4.37 -10.28 -22.84
CA ALA A 27 -4.68 -8.95 -22.33
C ALA A 27 -5.12 -8.95 -20.86
N ILE A 28 -5.83 -9.99 -20.39
CA ILE A 28 -6.28 -10.07 -18.99
C ILE A 28 -5.10 -10.25 -18.03
N VAL A 29 -4.12 -11.09 -18.38
CA VAL A 29 -2.94 -11.32 -17.52
C VAL A 29 -2.11 -10.04 -17.43
N SER A 30 -1.87 -9.36 -18.56
CA SER A 30 -1.11 -8.10 -18.55
C SER A 30 -1.82 -7.00 -17.76
N LEU A 31 -3.15 -6.91 -17.86
CA LEU A 31 -3.94 -5.94 -17.10
C LEU A 31 -3.86 -6.19 -15.59
N ARG A 32 -3.92 -7.45 -15.13
CA ARG A 32 -3.81 -7.78 -13.70
C ARG A 32 -2.47 -7.34 -13.13
N ASN A 33 -1.37 -7.64 -13.83
CA ASN A 33 -0.03 -7.22 -13.40
C ASN A 33 0.11 -5.69 -13.38
N ALA A 34 -0.43 -5.00 -14.39
CA ALA A 34 -0.43 -3.54 -14.42
C ALA A 34 -1.23 -2.92 -13.26
N GLN A 35 -2.39 -3.51 -12.91
CA GLN A 35 -3.18 -3.08 -11.76
C GLN A 35 -2.47 -3.32 -10.42
N GLN A 36 -1.75 -4.45 -10.26
CA GLN A 36 -0.95 -4.72 -9.07
C GLN A 36 0.12 -3.65 -8.87
N ARG A 37 0.92 -3.39 -9.91
CA ARG A 37 1.96 -2.35 -9.87
C ARG A 37 1.40 -0.96 -9.59
N ALA A 38 0.25 -0.61 -10.16
CA ALA A 38 -0.40 0.66 -9.87
C ALA A 38 -0.82 0.80 -8.40
N ARG A 39 -1.28 -0.29 -7.77
CA ARG A 39 -1.62 -0.31 -6.34
C ARG A 39 -0.38 -0.18 -5.47
N ASP A 40 0.72 -0.86 -5.81
CA ASP A 40 1.98 -0.74 -5.07
C ASP A 40 2.56 0.67 -5.15
N THR A 41 2.58 1.28 -6.34
CA THR A 41 2.97 2.69 -6.51
C THR A 41 2.11 3.61 -5.65
N LYS A 42 0.80 3.33 -5.55
CA LYS A 42 -0.09 4.09 -4.66
C LYS A 42 0.26 3.87 -3.19
N ARG A 43 0.49 2.63 -2.73
CA ARG A 43 0.90 2.33 -1.35
C ARG A 43 2.18 3.08 -0.96
N ILE A 44 3.18 3.07 -1.83
CA ILE A 44 4.45 3.78 -1.61
C ILE A 44 4.21 5.30 -1.51
N THR A 45 3.39 5.86 -2.39
CA THR A 45 3.06 7.30 -2.37
C THR A 45 2.28 7.69 -1.12
N ASP A 46 1.37 6.82 -0.68
CA ASP A 46 0.55 7.02 0.51
C ASP A 46 1.43 7.01 1.77
N VAL A 47 2.33 6.02 1.91
CA VAL A 47 3.30 5.94 3.01
C VAL A 47 4.21 7.18 3.07
N LYS A 48 4.73 7.65 1.93
CA LYS A 48 5.51 8.90 1.86
C LYS A 48 4.72 10.16 2.21
N SER A 49 3.43 10.17 1.90
CA SER A 49 2.54 11.27 2.27
C SER A 49 2.30 11.31 3.77
N ILE A 50 2.13 10.14 4.41
CA ILE A 50 2.05 10.02 5.87
C ILE A 50 3.37 10.44 6.50
N GLN A 51 4.51 10.00 5.96
CA GLN A 51 5.84 10.38 6.44
C GLN A 51 5.99 11.91 6.50
N THR A 52 5.72 12.59 5.38
CA THR A 52 5.78 14.06 5.30
C THR A 52 4.90 14.72 6.39
N ALA A 53 3.71 14.19 6.64
CA ALA A 53 2.80 14.73 7.64
C ALA A 53 3.31 14.50 9.08
N VAL A 54 3.88 13.33 9.36
CA VAL A 54 4.49 12.98 10.65
C VAL A 54 5.73 13.83 10.93
N GLU A 55 6.57 14.06 9.93
CA GLU A 55 7.74 14.94 10.03
C GLU A 55 7.33 16.40 10.29
N LEU A 56 6.29 16.87 9.59
CA LEU A 56 5.75 18.22 9.82
C LEU A 56 5.17 18.38 11.23
N TYR A 57 4.46 17.35 11.73
CA TYR A 57 4.01 17.31 13.13
C TYR A 57 5.19 17.45 14.09
N ALA A 58 6.25 16.67 13.91
CA ALA A 58 7.41 16.69 14.80
C ALA A 58 8.11 18.06 14.80
N SER A 59 8.20 18.72 13.65
CA SER A 59 8.75 20.07 13.53
C SER A 59 8.04 21.10 14.40
N GLU A 60 6.74 20.92 14.67
CA GLU A 60 5.94 21.83 15.50
C GLU A 60 5.81 21.35 16.96
N ASN A 61 6.11 20.08 17.23
CA ASN A 61 5.92 19.42 18.53
C ASN A 61 7.26 19.05 19.19
N SER A 62 8.26 19.93 19.13
CA SER A 62 9.57 19.76 19.79
C SER A 62 10.30 18.47 19.40
N ASN A 63 10.24 18.08 18.12
CA ASN A 63 10.76 16.83 17.57
C ASN A 63 10.15 15.57 18.19
N ALA A 64 8.95 15.67 18.77
CA ALA A 64 8.19 14.54 19.23
C ALA A 64 7.22 14.07 18.14
N TYR A 65 7.23 12.78 17.82
CA TYR A 65 6.30 12.15 16.90
C TYR A 65 4.96 11.80 17.58
N PRO A 66 3.85 11.72 16.80
CA PRO A 66 2.54 11.39 17.35
C PRO A 66 2.52 10.03 18.06
N SER A 67 2.31 10.02 19.38
CA SER A 67 1.98 8.79 20.12
C SER A 67 0.51 8.42 19.91
N ALA A 68 0.18 7.85 18.75
CA ALA A 68 -1.18 7.50 18.37
C ALA A 68 -1.51 6.04 18.66
N ALA A 69 -2.49 5.80 19.55
CA ALA A 69 -2.87 4.44 19.92
C ALA A 69 -3.84 3.74 18.94
N THR A 70 -4.29 4.44 17.91
CA THR A 70 -5.15 3.91 16.84
C THR A 70 -4.95 4.77 15.60
N TRP A 71 -5.37 4.27 14.44
CA TRP A 71 -5.37 5.11 13.24
C TRP A 71 -6.26 6.34 13.33
N ALA A 72 -7.42 6.24 13.98
CA ALA A 72 -8.28 7.40 14.22
C ALA A 72 -7.59 8.45 15.12
N ALA A 73 -6.81 8.00 16.11
CA ALA A 73 -6.00 8.90 16.92
C ALA A 73 -4.87 9.54 16.11
N LEU A 74 -4.24 8.80 15.19
CA LEU A 74 -3.23 9.33 14.28
C LEU A 74 -3.84 10.36 13.33
N GLU A 75 -5.02 10.07 12.77
CA GLU A 75 -5.77 10.97 11.89
C GLU A 75 -6.10 12.29 12.60
N THR A 76 -6.57 12.19 13.85
CA THR A 76 -6.84 13.38 14.67
C THR A 76 -5.57 14.18 14.96
N ALA A 77 -4.44 13.51 15.22
CA ALA A 77 -3.17 14.19 15.47
C ALA A 77 -2.60 14.87 14.20
N LEU A 78 -2.87 14.29 13.04
CA LEU A 78 -2.33 14.74 11.75
C LEU A 78 -3.30 15.62 10.93
N GLU A 79 -4.53 15.84 11.38
CA GLU A 79 -5.54 16.69 10.72
C GLU A 79 -4.99 18.06 10.23
N PRO A 80 -4.10 18.77 10.98
CA PRO A 80 -3.53 20.03 10.49
C PRO A 80 -2.54 19.87 9.33
N TYR A 81 -1.96 18.69 9.17
CA TYR A 81 -0.82 18.41 8.29
C TYR A 81 -1.20 17.58 7.07
N ILE A 82 -2.31 16.84 7.13
CA ILE A 82 -2.86 16.06 6.02
C ILE A 82 -4.39 16.08 6.05
N THR A 83 -5.02 16.30 4.88
CA THR A 83 -6.48 16.46 4.80
C THR A 83 -7.25 15.20 5.21
N ASN A 84 -6.75 14.01 4.85
CA ASN A 84 -7.26 12.72 5.31
C ASN A 84 -6.12 11.72 5.21
N LEU A 85 -6.05 10.76 6.14
CA LEU A 85 -5.10 9.68 6.00
C LEU A 85 -5.49 8.75 4.84
N PRO A 86 -4.54 8.34 4.00
CA PRO A 86 -4.83 7.50 2.85
C PRO A 86 -5.25 6.09 3.28
N VAL A 87 -6.18 5.51 2.52
CA VAL A 87 -6.64 4.13 2.70
C VAL A 87 -6.04 3.27 1.60
N ASP A 88 -5.57 2.08 1.99
CA ASP A 88 -4.95 1.14 1.06
C ASP A 88 -5.91 0.75 -0.09
N PRO A 89 -5.46 0.70 -1.36
CA PRO A 89 -6.32 0.46 -2.53
C PRO A 89 -7.08 -0.87 -2.55
N THR A 90 -6.62 -1.86 -1.78
CA THR A 90 -7.25 -3.17 -1.65
C THR A 90 -8.15 -3.28 -0.41
N ASN A 91 -8.26 -2.22 0.38
CA ASN A 91 -9.01 -2.19 1.62
C ASN A 91 -10.40 -1.58 1.45
N SER A 92 -11.35 -2.41 1.02
CA SER A 92 -12.79 -2.12 1.16
C SER A 92 -13.39 -2.73 2.45
N GLY A 93 -12.57 -2.97 3.50
CA GLY A 93 -12.98 -3.64 4.75
C GLY A 93 -11.92 -3.58 5.87
N ALA A 94 -12.12 -4.40 6.92
CA ALA A 94 -11.41 -4.35 8.22
C ALA A 94 -9.99 -4.98 8.24
N SER A 95 -9.17 -4.83 7.19
CA SER A 95 -7.83 -5.47 7.12
C SER A 95 -6.78 -4.54 6.53
N ALA A 96 -6.50 -3.42 7.21
CA ALA A 96 -5.60 -2.41 6.67
C ALA A 96 -4.15 -2.85 6.55
N ARG A 97 -3.49 -2.35 5.49
CA ARG A 97 -2.13 -2.66 5.06
C ARG A 97 -1.08 -1.59 5.40
N TYR A 98 -1.47 -0.53 6.13
CA TYR A 98 -0.55 0.49 6.63
C TYR A 98 -0.36 0.32 8.13
N VAL A 99 0.89 0.37 8.56
CA VAL A 99 1.31 0.24 9.95
C VAL A 99 2.06 1.49 10.33
N TYR A 100 1.76 2.03 11.51
CA TYR A 100 2.51 3.12 12.11
C TYR A 100 2.86 2.74 13.54
N ALA A 101 4.09 3.03 13.94
CA ALA A 101 4.50 2.97 15.34
C ALA A 101 5.44 4.13 15.67
N SER A 102 5.38 4.59 16.91
CA SER A 102 6.29 5.60 17.43
C SER A 102 6.56 5.38 18.92
N ASN A 103 7.73 5.84 19.38
CA ASN A 103 8.07 5.95 20.79
C ASN A 103 7.46 7.20 21.47
N GLY A 104 6.70 8.02 20.73
CA GLY A 104 6.13 9.29 21.21
C GLY A 104 7.16 10.38 21.45
N ALA A 105 8.39 10.15 21.01
CA ALA A 105 9.54 11.03 21.13
C ALA A 105 10.20 11.14 19.75
N ASP A 106 11.43 10.67 19.60
CA ASP A 106 12.31 10.90 18.46
C ASP A 106 12.37 9.75 17.45
N GLN A 107 11.54 8.71 17.59
CA GLN A 107 11.56 7.58 16.65
C GLN A 107 10.17 7.19 16.15
N TYR A 108 10.10 6.82 14.88
CA TYR A 108 8.91 6.22 14.29
C TYR A 108 9.23 5.23 13.17
N VAL A 109 8.22 4.43 12.84
CA VAL A 109 8.20 3.58 11.65
C VAL A 109 6.85 3.65 10.97
N ILE A 110 6.87 3.76 9.65
CA ILE A 110 5.70 3.57 8.79
C ILE A 110 6.03 2.41 7.84
N ALA A 111 5.15 1.41 7.80
CA ALA A 111 5.36 0.24 6.95
C ALA A 111 4.11 -0.12 6.16
N THR A 112 4.32 -0.74 5.00
CA THR A 112 3.25 -1.33 4.20
C THR A 112 3.70 -2.59 3.49
N THR A 113 2.78 -3.52 3.23
CA THR A 113 3.08 -4.72 2.45
C THR A 113 2.68 -4.53 1.00
N LEU A 114 3.64 -4.71 0.08
CA LEU A 114 3.46 -4.64 -1.35
C LEU A 114 2.97 -5.97 -1.93
N GLU A 115 2.30 -5.90 -3.09
CA GLU A 115 1.82 -7.07 -3.82
C GLU A 115 2.94 -7.74 -4.64
N ASP A 116 3.78 -6.94 -5.30
CA ASP A 116 4.94 -7.40 -6.07
C ASP A 116 6.18 -7.52 -5.15
N PRO A 117 6.73 -8.73 -4.93
CA PRO A 117 7.95 -8.93 -4.14
C PRO A 117 9.21 -8.40 -4.83
N ASP A 118 9.18 -8.25 -6.15
CA ASP A 118 10.32 -7.77 -6.93
C ASP A 118 10.21 -6.24 -7.17
N GLN A 119 9.44 -5.54 -6.34
CA GLN A 119 9.24 -4.11 -6.50
C GLN A 119 10.51 -3.35 -6.11
N GLN A 120 11.07 -2.58 -7.05
CA GLN A 120 12.31 -1.80 -6.89
C GLN A 120 12.31 -0.81 -5.71
N ALA A 121 11.14 -0.46 -5.18
CA ALA A 121 11.05 0.39 -4.01
C ALA A 121 11.53 -0.31 -2.74
N LEU A 122 11.49 -1.64 -2.69
CA LEU A 122 12.02 -2.45 -1.60
C LEU A 122 13.57 -2.35 -1.55
N ASP A 123 14.24 -2.13 -2.68
CA ASP A 123 15.71 -1.89 -2.67
C ASP A 123 16.11 -0.53 -2.07
N GLN A 124 15.13 0.33 -1.77
CA GLN A 124 15.32 1.73 -1.35
C GLN A 124 14.71 2.00 0.03
N ASP A 125 14.21 0.98 0.70
CA ASP A 125 13.58 1.14 1.99
C ASP A 125 14.59 1.00 3.12
N SER A 126 14.12 1.18 4.35
CA SER A 126 14.99 1.09 5.52
C SER A 126 14.93 -0.31 6.13
N ASP A 127 16.03 -1.05 5.97
CA ASP A 127 16.25 -2.36 6.58
C ASP A 127 16.48 -2.25 8.10
N ALA A 128 15.43 -1.88 8.85
CA ALA A 128 15.48 -1.91 10.31
C ALA A 128 15.29 -3.37 10.78
N SER A 129 16.32 -3.94 11.42
CA SER A 129 16.40 -5.37 11.80
C SER A 129 15.32 -5.92 12.73
N GLU A 130 14.39 -5.09 13.17
CA GLU A 130 13.15 -5.37 13.90
C GLU A 130 12.82 -4.08 14.67
N ILE A 131 11.66 -3.44 14.44
CA ILE A 131 11.08 -2.55 15.45
C ILE A 131 10.39 -3.48 16.45
N VAL A 132 11.13 -3.89 17.47
CA VAL A 132 10.66 -4.77 18.55
C VAL A 132 9.79 -3.95 19.51
N ALA A 133 8.47 -4.15 19.54
CA ALA A 133 7.80 -4.05 20.84
C ALA A 133 8.31 -5.24 21.68
N PRO A 134 9.09 -5.02 22.76
CA PRO A 134 8.78 -4.04 23.80
C PRO A 134 10.00 -3.19 24.19
N VAL A 135 10.20 -2.04 23.53
CA VAL A 135 10.83 -0.90 24.21
C VAL A 135 9.72 -0.15 24.93
N SER A 136 9.79 -0.06 26.25
CA SER A 136 8.74 0.53 27.10
C SER A 136 8.34 1.93 26.58
N GLY A 137 7.09 2.09 26.16
CA GLY A 137 6.56 3.37 25.63
C GLY A 137 6.36 3.41 24.11
N VAL A 138 6.77 2.39 23.36
CA VAL A 138 6.48 2.29 21.92
C VAL A 138 5.06 1.77 21.70
N VAL A 139 4.32 2.54 20.93
CA VAL A 139 2.94 2.28 20.59
C VAL A 139 2.90 1.76 19.15
N VAL A 140 2.75 0.44 18.98
CA VAL A 140 2.57 -0.20 17.67
C VAL A 140 1.09 -0.41 17.43
N PHE A 141 0.53 0.30 16.45
CA PHE A 141 -0.79 -0.02 15.95
C PHE A 141 -0.74 -0.18 14.46
N ALA A 142 -0.89 -1.44 14.04
CA ALA A 142 -1.44 -1.67 12.73
C ALA A 142 -2.89 -1.15 12.74
N VAL A 143 -3.26 -0.64 11.59
CA VAL A 143 -4.61 -0.64 11.07
C VAL A 143 -5.36 0.68 11.09
N SER A 144 -5.61 1.17 9.88
CA SER A 144 -6.72 2.06 9.50
C SER A 144 -8.12 1.44 9.68
N ALA A 145 -8.37 0.88 10.88
CA ALA A 145 -9.54 0.13 11.37
C ALA A 145 -9.43 -1.42 11.33
N GLY A 146 -8.98 -2.03 12.43
CA GLY A 146 -9.31 -3.43 12.79
C GLY A 146 -8.17 -4.47 12.85
N SER A 147 -7.81 -4.83 14.09
CA SER A 147 -6.89 -5.89 14.59
C SER A 147 -5.54 -6.08 13.88
N ALA A 148 -4.50 -5.82 14.66
CA ALA A 148 -3.10 -6.06 14.36
C ALA A 148 -2.81 -7.48 13.83
N PRO A 149 -1.72 -7.67 13.06
CA PRO A 149 -1.23 -9.00 12.75
C PRO A 149 -1.09 -9.80 14.05
N ALA A 150 -1.71 -10.97 14.06
CA ALA A 150 -1.64 -11.88 15.19
C ALA A 150 -0.19 -12.35 15.36
N ASP A 151 0.24 -12.31 16.63
CA ASP A 151 1.30 -13.11 17.25
C ASP A 151 2.75 -12.61 17.33
N ASP A 152 3.15 -11.45 16.82
CA ASP A 152 4.38 -10.79 17.29
C ASP A 152 4.27 -9.28 17.09
N ALA A 153 4.38 -8.49 18.16
CA ALA A 153 4.26 -7.03 18.15
C ALA A 153 5.47 -6.32 17.49
N LYS A 154 6.11 -7.00 16.54
CA LYS A 154 7.32 -6.58 15.85
C LYS A 154 7.02 -6.32 14.39
N ILE A 155 7.51 -5.19 13.88
CA ILE A 155 7.59 -4.94 12.44
C ILE A 155 9.00 -5.37 12.04
N ASP A 156 9.10 -6.48 11.31
CA ASP A 156 10.35 -6.91 10.69
C ASP A 156 10.49 -6.21 9.33
N CYS A 157 11.40 -5.24 9.27
CA CYS A 157 11.73 -4.49 8.06
C CYS A 157 13.00 -5.00 7.38
N ALA A 158 13.72 -5.97 7.94
CA ALA A 158 15.02 -6.37 7.41
C ALA A 158 15.00 -7.64 6.56
N ASP A 159 14.00 -8.51 6.73
CA ASP A 159 13.98 -9.81 6.05
C ASP A 159 12.62 -10.16 5.39
N ALA A 160 11.69 -9.20 5.33
CA ALA A 160 10.40 -9.43 4.69
C ALA A 160 10.43 -8.94 3.23
N ASP A 161 10.53 -9.88 2.28
CA ASP A 161 10.57 -9.71 0.79
C ASP A 161 9.48 -8.81 0.17
N ARG A 162 8.57 -8.24 0.97
CA ARG A 162 7.39 -7.48 0.53
C ARG A 162 7.04 -6.31 1.43
N VAL A 163 7.76 -6.06 2.51
CA VAL A 163 7.44 -4.97 3.44
C VAL A 163 8.28 -3.78 3.08
N TYR A 164 7.64 -2.68 2.70
CA TYR A 164 8.28 -1.40 2.47
C TYR A 164 8.25 -0.58 3.76
N CYS A 165 9.42 -0.26 4.32
CA CYS A 165 9.56 0.48 5.57
C CYS A 165 10.23 1.85 5.41
N LEU A 166 9.68 2.84 6.12
CA LEU A 166 10.31 4.13 6.36
C LEU A 166 10.48 4.31 7.87
N VAL A 167 11.70 4.61 8.29
CA VAL A 167 12.05 4.81 9.71
C VAL A 167 12.85 6.10 9.87
N GLU A 168 12.74 6.70 11.04
CA GLU A 168 13.63 7.75 11.56
C GLU A 168 13.87 7.50 13.04
#